data_AF-A0A964GMK7-F1
#
_entry.id   AF-A0A964GMK7-F1
#
_cell.length_a   1.000
_cell.length_b   1.000
_cell.length_c   1.000
_cell.angle_alpha   90.00
_cell.angle_beta   90.00
_cell.angle_gamma   90.00
#
_symmetry.space_group_name_H-M   'P 1'
#
loop_
_entity.id
_entity.type
_entity.pdbx_description
1 polymer ?
#
loop_
_entity_poly.entity_id
_entity_poly.type
_entity_poly.pdbx_seq_one_letter_code
_entity_poly.pdbx_strand_id
1 'polypeptide(L)'
;MIKKKNNAYKLIKANTPKLALIHHATGFSPNRLASLFLKNTAQSDLVIQKKSKDGFWDWRLADDTAYKYLKKDIAAYLKKNTDTPTFQIMLEHFKTNYLTKDYFGEDYQSLVNTYRFQEGPLKDFVRKGFIALNPITANMTPKERAVRNQRLGKISVKHWIGDITNYDYFSQAPGFMMKNVQQALQYIDLYIMNLLNEKQLDGELSNLSVNQRLEKN
;
A
#
# COMPACT_ATOMS: atom_id res chain seq x y z
N MET A 1 4.54 -11.33 -25.74
CA MET A 1 4.74 -11.31 -24.28
C MET A 1 5.73 -10.19 -23.94
N ILE A 2 5.25 -9.00 -23.56
CA ILE A 2 6.09 -7.80 -23.40
C ILE A 2 6.89 -7.89 -22.09
N LYS A 3 8.04 -8.58 -22.12
CA LYS A 3 9.07 -8.47 -21.08
C LYS A 3 9.87 -7.17 -21.31
N LYS A 4 9.25 -6.00 -21.24
CA LYS A 4 10.01 -4.76 -21.12
C LYS A 4 10.37 -4.58 -19.65
N LYS A 5 11.59 -5.00 -19.30
CA LYS A 5 12.24 -4.77 -18.01
C LYS A 5 12.38 -3.26 -17.78
N ASN A 6 11.29 -2.63 -17.35
CA ASN A 6 11.25 -1.24 -16.96
C ASN A 6 12.09 -1.04 -15.69
N ASN A 7 12.87 0.04 -15.59
CA ASN A 7 13.70 0.34 -14.42
C ASN A 7 12.86 0.44 -13.14
N ALA A 8 11.65 1.01 -13.20
CA ALA A 8 10.71 1.00 -12.07
C ALA A 8 10.37 -0.42 -11.58
N TYR A 9 10.14 -1.37 -12.49
CA TYR A 9 9.86 -2.77 -12.10
C TYR A 9 11.09 -3.45 -11.48
N LYS A 10 12.29 -3.19 -12.00
CA LYS A 10 13.54 -3.71 -11.42
C LYS A 10 13.77 -3.16 -10.02
N LEU A 11 13.59 -1.85 -9.82
CA LEU A 11 13.74 -1.18 -8.53
C LEU A 11 12.75 -1.72 -7.51
N ILE A 12 11.47 -1.83 -7.89
CA ILE A 12 10.44 -2.48 -7.08
C ILE A 12 10.89 -3.89 -6.68
N LYS A 13 11.31 -4.71 -7.64
CA LYS A 13 11.67 -6.10 -7.39
C LYS A 13 12.89 -6.24 -6.46
N ALA A 14 13.88 -5.37 -6.60
CA ALA A 14 15.05 -5.32 -5.73
C ALA A 14 14.66 -4.92 -4.30
N ASN A 15 13.66 -4.06 -4.14
CA ASN A 15 13.18 -3.56 -2.86
C ASN A 15 11.99 -4.35 -2.29
N THR A 16 11.55 -5.44 -2.93
CA THR A 16 10.42 -6.25 -2.48
C THR A 16 10.50 -6.65 -1.00
N PRO A 17 11.65 -7.08 -0.43
CA PRO A 17 11.73 -7.40 1.00
C PRO A 17 11.34 -6.23 1.91
N LYS A 18 11.93 -5.05 1.68
CA LYS A 18 11.64 -3.81 2.43
C LYS A 18 10.19 -3.38 2.26
N LEU A 19 9.70 -3.34 1.02
CA LEU A 19 8.32 -2.94 0.73
C LEU A 19 7.30 -3.92 1.32
N ALA A 20 7.61 -5.22 1.32
CA ALA A 20 6.77 -6.23 1.95
C ALA A 20 6.78 -6.11 3.48
N LEU A 21 7.93 -5.82 4.09
CA LEU A 21 8.06 -5.57 5.53
C LEU A 21 7.22 -4.35 5.94
N ILE A 22 7.39 -3.22 5.25
CA ILE A 22 6.62 -1.99 5.51
C ILE A 22 5.13 -2.31 5.35
N HIS A 23 4.69 -2.91 4.23
CA HIS A 23 3.29 -3.27 4.02
C HIS A 23 2.73 -4.15 5.15
N HIS A 24 3.47 -5.19 5.53
CA HIS A 24 3.01 -6.15 6.53
C HIS A 24 2.94 -5.54 7.94
N ALA A 25 3.93 -4.73 8.31
CA ALA A 25 3.98 -4.07 9.62
C ALA A 25 2.91 -2.97 9.76
N THR A 26 2.57 -2.29 8.67
CA THR A 26 1.76 -1.07 8.70
C THR A 26 0.32 -1.26 8.25
N GLY A 27 0.03 -2.34 7.52
CA GLY A 27 -1.26 -2.55 6.85
C GLY A 27 -1.54 -1.54 5.72
N PHE A 28 -0.51 -0.83 5.27
CA PHE A 28 -0.61 0.21 4.24
C PHE A 28 -0.80 -0.39 2.84
N SER A 29 -1.58 0.25 1.98
CA SER A 29 -1.90 -0.28 0.64
C SER A 29 -0.63 -0.57 -0.18
N PRO A 30 -0.45 -1.79 -0.72
CA PRO A 30 0.67 -2.10 -1.62
C PRO A 30 0.74 -1.17 -2.83
N ASN A 31 -0.40 -0.82 -3.42
CA ASN A 31 -0.45 0.05 -4.59
C ASN A 31 0.01 1.47 -4.23
N ARG A 32 -0.45 1.98 -3.07
CA ARG A 32 -0.05 3.31 -2.59
C ARG A 32 1.43 3.33 -2.18
N LEU A 33 1.92 2.27 -1.55
CA LEU A 33 3.33 2.09 -1.21
C LEU A 33 4.21 2.10 -2.46
N ALA A 34 3.79 1.43 -3.55
CA ALA A 34 4.46 1.51 -4.85
C ALA A 34 4.57 2.96 -5.33
N SER A 35 3.45 3.68 -5.29
CA SER A 35 3.39 5.06 -5.76
C SER A 35 4.31 5.96 -4.95
N LEU A 36 4.30 5.84 -3.61
CA LEU A 36 5.20 6.60 -2.74
C LEU A 36 6.67 6.25 -2.99
N PHE A 37 7.01 4.97 -3.05
CA PHE A 37 8.38 4.52 -3.31
C PHE A 37 8.92 5.07 -4.64
N LEU A 38 8.13 4.98 -5.71
CA LEU A 38 8.54 5.48 -7.02
C LEU A 38 8.63 7.00 -7.05
N LYS A 39 7.69 7.74 -6.43
CA LYS A 39 7.76 9.21 -6.33
C LYS A 39 8.98 9.69 -5.54
N ASN A 40 9.44 8.87 -4.60
CA ASN A 40 10.59 9.13 -3.76
C ASN A 40 11.91 8.60 -4.36
N THR A 41 11.86 7.97 -5.54
CA THR A 41 13.06 7.54 -6.27
C THR A 41 13.52 8.67 -7.20
N ALA A 42 14.84 8.88 -7.31
CA ALA A 42 15.39 9.87 -8.23
C ALA A 42 14.93 9.60 -9.67
N GLN A 43 14.56 10.65 -10.39
CA GLN A 43 14.03 10.52 -11.76
C GLN A 43 15.04 9.84 -12.69
N SER A 44 16.34 10.07 -12.50
CA SER A 44 17.42 9.39 -13.22
C SER A 44 17.32 7.86 -13.18
N ASP A 45 16.84 7.32 -12.06
CA ASP A 45 16.76 5.87 -11.84
C ASP A 45 15.50 5.26 -12.44
N LEU A 46 14.50 6.10 -12.75
CA LEU A 46 13.19 5.70 -13.30
C LEU A 46 13.15 5.79 -14.82
N VAL A 47 13.97 6.63 -15.42
CA VAL A 47 13.96 6.87 -16.86
C VAL A 47 14.68 5.71 -17.58
N ILE A 48 14.15 5.34 -18.74
CA ILE A 48 14.81 4.43 -19.68
C ILE A 48 15.22 5.17 -20.95
N GLN A 49 16.43 4.90 -21.43
CA GLN A 49 16.85 5.33 -22.75
C GLN A 49 16.12 4.48 -23.79
N LYS A 50 15.35 5.11 -24.68
CA LYS A 50 14.65 4.47 -25.79
C LYS A 50 14.95 5.20 -27.09
N LYS A 51 15.24 4.45 -28.15
CA LYS A 51 15.37 5.03 -29.49
C LYS A 51 13.97 5.46 -29.98
N SER A 52 13.83 6.72 -30.38
CA SER A 52 12.64 7.26 -31.00
C SER A 52 12.44 6.63 -32.39
N LYS A 53 11.25 6.83 -32.97
CA LYS A 53 10.97 6.36 -34.34
C LYS A 53 11.92 6.99 -35.36
N ASP A 54 12.43 8.18 -35.06
CA ASP A 54 13.33 8.97 -35.92
C ASP A 54 14.82 8.72 -35.61
N GLY A 55 15.13 7.70 -34.78
CA GLY A 55 16.51 7.26 -34.54
C GLY A 55 17.26 7.98 -33.41
N PHE A 56 16.66 8.98 -32.76
CA PHE A 56 17.25 9.68 -31.62
C PHE A 56 17.08 8.91 -30.32
N TRP A 57 18.00 9.07 -29.36
CA TRP A 57 17.83 8.48 -28.02
C TRP A 57 17.05 9.44 -27.13
N ASP A 58 15.90 8.98 -26.62
CA ASP A 58 14.97 9.73 -25.78
C ASP A 58 14.87 9.08 -24.40
N TRP A 59 14.89 9.91 -23.37
CA TRP A 59 14.84 9.56 -21.97
C TRP A 59 13.37 9.61 -21.52
N ARG A 60 12.67 8.47 -21.53
CA ARG A 60 11.25 8.40 -21.17
C ARG A 60 11.03 7.80 -19.79
N LEU A 61 10.04 8.33 -19.07
CA LEU A 61 9.53 7.72 -17.84
C LEU A 61 9.11 6.27 -18.10
N ALA A 62 9.53 5.41 -17.17
CA ALA A 62 8.99 4.10 -16.93
C ALA A 62 7.46 4.06 -17.12
N ASP A 63 6.97 3.19 -18.01
CA ASP A 63 5.53 2.89 -18.19
C ASP A 63 4.82 2.77 -16.84
N ASP A 64 3.79 3.60 -16.63
CA ASP A 64 3.03 3.71 -15.38
C ASP A 64 2.56 2.32 -14.92
N THR A 65 2.39 1.35 -15.81
CA THR A 65 1.95 -0.01 -15.47
C THR A 65 2.86 -0.82 -14.53
N ALA A 66 4.08 -0.37 -14.19
CA ALA A 66 4.99 -1.08 -13.28
C ALA A 66 4.39 -1.35 -11.88
N TYR A 67 3.53 -0.46 -11.36
CA TYR A 67 2.86 -0.67 -10.06
C TYR A 67 1.93 -1.90 -10.06
N LYS A 68 1.42 -2.33 -11.23
CA LYS A 68 0.46 -3.46 -11.34
C LYS A 68 1.05 -4.79 -10.87
N TYR A 69 2.37 -4.92 -10.85
CA TYR A 69 3.06 -6.16 -10.47
C TYR A 69 3.50 -6.18 -8.99
N LEU A 70 3.56 -5.02 -8.31
CA LEU A 70 4.08 -4.96 -6.93
C LEU A 70 3.22 -5.77 -5.95
N LYS A 71 1.89 -5.67 -6.02
CA LYS A 71 0.99 -6.43 -5.14
C LYS A 71 1.27 -7.94 -5.23
N LYS A 72 1.53 -8.44 -6.44
CA LYS A 72 1.84 -9.86 -6.67
C LYS A 72 3.20 -10.23 -6.07
N ASP A 73 4.23 -9.39 -6.28
CA ASP A 73 5.58 -9.65 -5.79
C ASP A 73 5.65 -9.59 -4.25
N ILE A 74 4.98 -8.62 -3.62
CA ILE A 74 4.82 -8.55 -2.15
C ILE A 74 4.08 -9.79 -1.63
N ALA A 75 2.95 -10.16 -2.23
CA ALA A 75 2.17 -11.32 -1.78
C ALA A 75 2.97 -12.63 -1.90
N ALA A 76 3.72 -12.80 -3.00
CA ALA A 76 4.59 -13.96 -3.18
C ALA A 76 5.73 -13.99 -2.16
N TYR A 77 6.33 -12.84 -1.85
CA TYR A 77 7.38 -12.72 -0.83
C TYR A 77 6.84 -13.08 0.56
N LEU A 78 5.71 -12.48 0.98
CA LEU A 78 5.12 -12.74 2.29
C LEU A 78 4.71 -14.21 2.44
N LYS A 79 4.06 -14.81 1.43
CA LYS A 79 3.69 -16.23 1.46
C LYS A 79 4.89 -17.15 1.74
N LYS A 80 6.08 -16.78 1.28
CA LYS A 80 7.30 -17.59 1.47
C LYS A 80 8.02 -17.31 2.78
N ASN A 81 7.96 -16.07 3.27
CA ASN A 81 8.86 -15.59 4.32
C ASN A 81 8.18 -15.25 5.64
N THR A 82 6.86 -14.99 5.67
CA THR A 82 6.18 -14.50 6.89
C THR A 82 6.42 -15.41 8.08
N ASP A 83 6.38 -16.73 7.91
CA ASP A 83 6.50 -17.68 9.02
C ASP A 83 7.98 -18.02 9.35
N THR A 84 8.94 -17.34 8.74
CA THR A 84 10.37 -17.58 9.01
C THR A 84 10.83 -16.79 10.24
N PRO A 85 11.70 -17.36 11.10
CA PRO A 85 12.24 -16.65 12.27
C PRO A 85 12.93 -15.33 11.89
N THR A 86 13.69 -15.34 10.79
CA THR A 86 14.38 -14.15 10.29
C THR A 86 13.40 -13.03 9.95
N PHE A 87 12.28 -13.33 9.29
CA PHE A 87 11.27 -12.31 8.98
C PHE A 87 10.58 -11.78 10.24
N GLN A 88 10.25 -12.66 11.20
CA GLN A 88 9.65 -12.25 12.47
C GLN A 88 10.56 -11.33 13.29
N ILE A 89 11.86 -11.63 13.36
CA ILE A 89 12.85 -10.76 14.02
C ILE A 89 12.96 -9.41 13.32
N MET A 90 13.05 -9.40 11.98
CA MET A 90 13.05 -8.15 11.22
C MET A 90 11.76 -7.34 11.43
N LEU A 91 10.61 -8.02 11.53
CA LEU A 91 9.31 -7.39 11.76
C LEU A 91 9.22 -6.74 13.14
N GLU A 92 9.63 -7.46 14.19
CA GLU A 92 9.60 -6.93 15.55
C GLU A 92 10.63 -5.81 15.75
N HIS A 93 11.83 -5.95 15.20
CA HIS A 93 12.81 -4.86 15.15
C HIS A 93 12.25 -3.64 14.42
N PHE A 94 11.58 -3.85 13.28
CA PHE A 94 10.98 -2.78 12.52
C PHE A 94 9.88 -2.05 13.29
N LYS A 95 8.94 -2.78 13.89
CA LYS A 95 7.86 -2.19 14.70
C LYS A 95 8.43 -1.39 15.87
N THR A 96 9.36 -1.97 16.61
CA THR A 96 9.90 -1.40 17.86
C THR A 96 10.71 -0.16 17.62
N ASN A 97 11.50 -0.11 16.54
CA ASN A 97 12.45 0.97 16.31
C ASN A 97 11.97 2.02 15.31
N TYR A 98 10.98 1.69 14.47
CA TYR A 98 10.57 2.59 13.38
C TYR A 98 9.09 2.98 13.40
N LEU A 99 8.20 2.18 14.00
CA LEU A 99 6.77 2.55 14.10
C LEU A 99 6.44 3.30 15.39
N THR A 100 7.36 3.29 16.37
CA THR A 100 7.31 4.04 17.62
C THR A 100 7.97 5.41 17.51
N LYS A 101 8.64 5.70 16.39
CA LYS A 101 9.26 7.01 16.17
C LYS A 101 8.17 8.06 15.98
N ASP A 102 8.28 9.16 16.71
CA ASP A 102 7.40 10.31 16.57
C ASP A 102 7.84 11.19 15.39
N TYR A 103 7.65 10.69 14.16
CA TYR A 103 7.78 11.56 13.00
C TYR A 103 6.62 12.55 13.01
N PHE A 104 6.94 13.83 13.21
CA PHE A 104 5.96 14.93 13.30
C PHE A 104 5.08 14.92 14.55
N GLY A 105 5.57 14.32 15.65
CA GLY A 105 4.92 14.40 16.97
C GLY A 105 3.87 13.32 17.26
N GLU A 106 3.66 12.37 16.34
CA GLU A 106 2.81 11.19 16.56
C GLU A 106 3.51 9.92 16.06
N ASP A 107 3.34 8.82 16.81
CA ASP A 107 3.74 7.50 16.35
C ASP A 107 2.81 6.97 15.25
N TYR A 108 3.22 5.89 14.58
CA TYR A 108 2.44 5.34 13.47
C TYR A 108 1.03 4.91 13.91
N GLN A 109 0.90 4.33 15.12
CA GLN A 109 -0.37 3.80 15.59
C GLN A 109 -1.40 4.90 15.87
N SER A 110 -0.95 6.04 16.38
CA SER A 110 -1.77 7.23 16.61
C SER A 110 -2.33 7.77 15.30
N LEU A 111 -1.50 7.87 14.26
CA LEU A 111 -1.92 8.24 12.91
C LEU A 111 -2.95 7.25 12.34
N VAL A 112 -2.74 5.94 12.53
CA VAL A 112 -3.68 4.90 12.11
C VAL A 112 -5.03 5.06 12.83
N ASN A 113 -5.02 5.34 14.13
CA ASN A 113 -6.23 5.54 14.91
C ASN A 113 -7.02 6.74 14.39
N THR A 114 -6.34 7.87 14.14
CA THR A 114 -6.95 9.06 13.53
C THR A 114 -7.55 8.74 12.15
N TYR A 115 -6.83 8.01 11.29
CA TYR A 115 -7.37 7.58 10.00
C TYR A 115 -8.63 6.72 10.15
N ARG A 116 -8.62 5.71 11.02
CA ARG A 116 -9.78 4.82 11.21
C ARG A 116 -10.98 5.55 11.81
N PHE A 117 -10.72 6.52 12.68
CA PHE A 117 -11.75 7.40 13.24
C PHE A 117 -12.45 8.23 12.16
N GLN A 118 -11.72 8.69 11.13
CA GLN A 118 -12.32 9.39 9.99
C GLN A 118 -12.96 8.43 8.96
N GLU A 119 -12.35 7.26 8.73
CA GLU A 119 -12.80 6.26 7.76
C GLU A 119 -14.15 5.64 8.16
N GLY A 120 -14.35 5.34 9.44
CA GLY A 120 -15.56 4.69 9.95
C GLY A 120 -16.85 5.45 9.61
N PRO A 121 -17.00 6.73 10.01
CA PRO A 121 -18.17 7.54 9.71
C PRO A 121 -18.47 7.66 8.21
N LEU A 122 -17.44 7.78 7.37
CA LEU A 122 -17.60 7.81 5.92
C LEU A 122 -18.22 6.50 5.41
N LYS A 123 -17.67 5.36 5.84
CA LYS A 123 -18.18 4.03 5.45
C LYS A 123 -19.61 3.82 5.93
N ASP A 124 -19.93 4.24 7.16
CA ASP A 124 -21.27 4.13 7.72
C ASP A 124 -22.28 4.98 6.96
N PHE A 125 -21.91 6.21 6.58
CA PHE A 125 -22.75 7.07 5.76
C PHE A 125 -23.09 6.41 4.42
N VAL A 126 -22.06 5.99 3.68
CA VAL A 126 -22.23 5.38 2.35
C VAL A 126 -23.00 4.07 2.44
N ARG A 127 -22.74 3.27 3.48
CA ARG A 127 -23.47 2.03 3.74
C ARG A 127 -24.96 2.29 3.98
N LYS A 128 -25.30 3.26 4.83
CA LYS A 128 -26.71 3.64 5.10
C LYS A 128 -27.40 4.11 3.82
N GLY A 129 -26.75 4.98 3.04
CA GLY A 129 -27.26 5.44 1.75
C GLY A 129 -27.49 4.29 0.76
N PHE A 130 -26.53 3.36 0.65
CA PHE A 130 -26.66 2.18 -0.22
C PHE A 130 -27.85 1.30 0.18
N ILE A 131 -28.04 1.04 1.47
CA ILE A 131 -29.16 0.23 1.98
C ILE A 131 -30.50 0.89 1.67
N ALA A 132 -30.61 2.20 1.89
CA ALA A 132 -31.84 2.95 1.64
C ALA A 132 -32.21 2.98 0.14
N LEU A 133 -31.22 3.15 -0.75
CA LEU A 133 -31.43 3.16 -2.19
C LEU A 133 -31.65 1.76 -2.79
N ASN A 134 -31.18 0.70 -2.12
CA ASN A 134 -31.25 -0.68 -2.59
C ASN A 134 -31.83 -1.61 -1.50
N PRO A 135 -33.10 -1.40 -1.10
CA PRO A 135 -33.76 -2.25 -0.11
C PRO A 135 -34.00 -3.64 -0.68
N ILE A 136 -33.95 -4.67 0.17
CA ILE A 136 -34.34 -6.03 -0.26
C ILE A 136 -35.86 -6.09 -0.37
N THR A 137 -36.38 -6.51 -1.52
CA THR A 137 -37.83 -6.69 -1.75
C THR A 137 -38.19 -8.16 -1.92
N ALA A 138 -39.47 -8.50 -1.70
CA ALA A 138 -39.97 -9.88 -1.78
C ALA A 138 -39.77 -10.52 -3.17
N ASN A 139 -39.77 -9.69 -4.23
CA ASN A 139 -39.69 -10.14 -5.62
C ASN A 139 -38.25 -10.32 -6.11
N MET A 140 -37.24 -9.97 -5.31
CA MET A 140 -35.84 -10.16 -5.71
C MET A 140 -35.49 -11.65 -5.78
N THR A 141 -34.90 -12.03 -6.91
CA THR A 141 -34.31 -13.35 -7.08
C THR A 141 -33.13 -13.56 -6.13
N PRO A 142 -32.76 -14.82 -5.82
CA PRO A 142 -31.55 -15.12 -5.06
C PRO A 142 -30.28 -14.47 -5.65
N LYS A 143 -30.17 -14.40 -6.98
CA LYS A 143 -29.04 -13.79 -7.67
C LYS A 143 -28.95 -12.28 -7.42
N GLU A 144 -30.07 -11.56 -7.50
CA GLU A 144 -30.10 -10.12 -7.25
C GLU A 144 -29.74 -9.80 -5.80
N ARG A 145 -30.28 -10.57 -4.84
CA ARG A 145 -29.91 -10.46 -3.43
C ARG A 145 -28.41 -10.68 -3.21
N ALA A 146 -27.83 -11.68 -3.86
CA ALA A 146 -26.40 -11.97 -3.77
C ALA A 146 -25.55 -10.83 -4.33
N VAL A 147 -25.86 -10.29 -5.52
CA VAL A 147 -25.13 -9.16 -6.13
C VAL A 147 -25.21 -7.92 -5.24
N ARG A 148 -26.40 -7.62 -4.72
CA ARG A 148 -26.62 -6.49 -3.82
C ARG A 148 -25.81 -6.64 -2.53
N ASN A 149 -25.82 -7.81 -1.90
CA ASN A 149 -25.06 -8.08 -0.68
C ASN A 149 -23.55 -8.10 -0.93
N GLN A 150 -23.09 -8.54 -2.11
CA GLN A 150 -21.70 -8.44 -2.50
C GLN A 150 -21.24 -6.97 -2.57
N ARG A 151 -22.05 -6.09 -3.18
CA ARG A 151 -21.76 -4.65 -3.24
C ARG A 151 -21.73 -4.03 -1.84
N LEU A 152 -22.71 -4.34 -0.99
CA LEU A 152 -22.71 -3.91 0.41
C LEU A 152 -21.47 -4.43 1.16
N GLY A 153 -21.09 -5.69 0.93
CA GLY A 153 -19.89 -6.30 1.50
C GLY A 153 -18.61 -5.55 1.14
N LYS A 154 -18.48 -5.08 -0.12
CA LYS A 154 -17.34 -4.26 -0.55
C LYS A 154 -17.20 -2.95 0.24
N ILE A 155 -18.32 -2.36 0.67
CA ILE A 155 -18.32 -1.17 1.53
C ILE A 155 -17.91 -1.56 2.96
N SER A 156 -18.34 -2.71 3.47
CA SER A 156 -18.12 -3.10 4.88
C SER A 156 -16.72 -3.64 5.17
N VAL A 157 -16.03 -4.24 4.19
CA VAL A 157 -14.73 -4.90 4.39
C VAL A 157 -13.67 -3.95 4.97
N LYS A 158 -12.82 -4.45 5.88
CA LYS A 158 -11.64 -3.74 6.34
C LYS A 158 -10.64 -3.62 5.18
N HIS A 159 -10.44 -2.42 4.68
CA HIS A 159 -9.46 -2.15 3.63
C HIS A 159 -8.07 -1.95 4.25
N TRP A 160 -7.03 -2.23 3.45
CA TRP A 160 -5.70 -1.69 3.72
C TRP A 160 -5.77 -0.17 3.80
N ILE A 161 -4.87 0.42 4.58
CA ILE A 161 -4.87 1.87 4.77
C ILE A 161 -4.64 2.55 3.42
N GLY A 162 -5.53 3.45 3.06
CA GLY A 162 -5.50 4.19 1.79
C GLY A 162 -6.16 3.50 0.60
N ASP A 163 -6.57 2.22 0.71
CA ASP A 163 -7.25 1.55 -0.41
C ASP A 163 -8.65 2.09 -0.66
N ILE A 164 -9.31 2.65 0.37
CA ILE A 164 -10.68 3.16 0.28
C ILE A 164 -10.83 4.21 -0.82
N THR A 165 -9.79 5.01 -1.11
CA THR A 165 -9.82 6.06 -2.13
C THR A 165 -9.92 5.52 -3.56
N ASN A 166 -9.73 4.22 -3.77
CA ASN A 166 -9.84 3.56 -5.07
C ASN A 166 -11.22 2.98 -5.35
N TYR A 167 -12.15 3.05 -4.39
CA TYR A 167 -13.50 2.50 -4.55
C TYR A 167 -14.48 3.61 -4.91
N ASP A 168 -15.36 3.34 -5.90
CA ASP A 168 -16.38 4.30 -6.35
C ASP A 168 -17.24 4.82 -5.21
N TYR A 169 -17.51 3.97 -4.21
CA TYR A 169 -18.35 4.33 -3.07
C TYR A 169 -17.74 5.45 -2.22
N PHE A 170 -16.42 5.66 -2.25
CA PHE A 170 -15.78 6.77 -1.54
C PHE A 170 -16.28 8.12 -2.06
N SER A 171 -16.47 8.24 -3.38
CA SER A 171 -16.99 9.45 -4.03
C SER A 171 -18.48 9.72 -3.76
N GLN A 172 -19.18 8.78 -3.13
CA GLN A 172 -20.60 8.91 -2.76
C GLN A 172 -20.78 9.56 -1.37
N ALA A 173 -19.69 9.78 -0.64
CA ALA A 173 -19.72 10.46 0.64
C ALA A 173 -19.70 11.99 0.49
N PRO A 174 -20.17 12.75 1.50
CA PRO A 174 -20.04 14.20 1.52
C PRO A 174 -18.58 14.65 1.42
N GLY A 175 -18.36 15.78 0.73
CA GLY A 175 -17.03 16.33 0.47
C GLY A 175 -16.14 16.49 1.70
N PHE A 176 -16.70 16.93 2.83
CA PHE A 176 -15.94 17.10 4.06
C PHE A 176 -15.47 15.75 4.66
N MET A 177 -16.28 14.69 4.57
CA MET A 177 -15.88 13.36 5.05
C MET A 177 -14.74 12.80 4.20
N MET A 178 -14.83 12.95 2.88
CA MET A 178 -13.75 12.56 1.97
C MET A 178 -12.45 13.30 2.29
N LYS A 179 -12.53 14.63 2.51
CA LYS A 179 -11.38 15.47 2.87
C LYS A 179 -10.74 15.03 4.19
N ASN A 180 -11.54 14.74 5.22
CA ASN A 180 -11.01 14.29 6.51
C ASN A 180 -10.21 12.98 6.37
N VAL A 181 -10.74 12.01 5.61
CA VAL A 181 -10.03 10.75 5.34
C VAL A 181 -8.76 11.00 4.55
N GLN A 182 -8.82 11.86 3.52
CA GLN A 182 -7.64 12.22 2.71
C GLN A 182 -6.56 12.92 3.53
N GLN A 183 -6.93 13.84 4.43
CA GLN A 183 -5.99 14.54 5.31
C GLN A 183 -5.33 13.57 6.29
N ALA A 184 -6.09 12.69 6.95
CA ALA A 184 -5.51 11.66 7.80
C ALA A 184 -4.56 10.72 7.03
N LEU A 185 -4.90 10.38 5.77
CA LEU A 185 -4.01 9.61 4.89
C LEU A 185 -2.73 10.35 4.52
N GLN A 186 -2.75 11.67 4.38
CA GLN A 186 -1.54 12.45 4.04
C GLN A 186 -0.49 12.34 5.14
N TYR A 187 -0.88 12.38 6.42
CA TYR A 187 0.06 12.20 7.52
C TYR A 187 0.67 10.78 7.52
N ILE A 188 -0.15 9.76 7.27
CA ILE A 188 0.33 8.38 7.10
C ILE A 188 1.29 8.28 5.91
N ASP A 189 0.98 8.92 4.77
CA ASP A 189 1.86 8.93 3.60
C ASP A 189 3.23 9.55 3.93
N LEU A 190 3.24 10.67 4.65
CA LEU A 190 4.47 11.32 5.09
C LEU A 190 5.28 10.42 6.04
N TYR A 191 4.62 9.72 6.96
CA TYR A 191 5.27 8.74 7.82
C TYR A 191 5.92 7.62 7.00
N ILE A 192 5.18 7.04 6.05
CA ILE A 192 5.70 6.00 5.14
C ILE A 192 6.84 6.52 4.27
N MET A 193 6.78 7.77 3.80
CA MET A 193 7.90 8.39 3.07
C MET A 193 9.16 8.50 3.93
N ASN A 194 9.05 8.82 5.22
CA ASN A 194 10.20 8.83 6.13
C ASN A 194 10.79 7.43 6.31
N LEU A 195 9.95 6.41 6.50
CA LEU A 195 10.40 5.01 6.57
C LEU A 195 11.13 4.57 5.30
N LEU A 196 10.68 5.02 4.13
CA LEU A 196 11.34 4.72 2.86
C LEU A 196 12.71 5.41 2.75
N ASN A 197 12.88 6.59 3.34
CA ASN A 197 14.09 7.41 3.32
C ASN A 197 15.09 7.11 4.45
N GLU A 198 14.72 6.23 5.38
CA GLU A 198 15.51 5.89 6.54
C GLU A 198 16.76 5.11 6.14
N LYS A 199 17.92 5.77 6.18
CA LYS A 199 19.19 5.24 5.65
C LYS A 199 19.70 4.04 6.44
N GLN A 200 19.43 4.00 7.74
CA GLN A 200 19.90 2.95 8.63
C GLN A 200 19.11 1.64 8.46
N LEU A 201 17.85 1.74 8.03
CA LEU A 201 16.94 0.60 7.90
C LEU A 201 17.52 -0.50 6.99
N ASP A 202 18.07 -0.14 5.84
CA ASP A 202 18.58 -1.13 4.88
C ASP A 202 19.80 -1.89 5.44
N GLY A 203 20.67 -1.19 6.17
CA GLY A 203 21.83 -1.79 6.83
C GLY A 203 21.44 -2.70 7.99
N GLU A 204 20.49 -2.26 8.82
CA GLU A 204 20.00 -3.06 9.96
C GLU A 204 19.29 -4.33 9.51
N LEU A 205 18.43 -4.26 8.49
CA LEU A 205 17.77 -5.44 7.94
C LEU A 205 18.78 -6.43 7.34
N SER A 206 19.84 -5.91 6.70
CA SER A 206 20.92 -6.75 6.18
C SER A 206 21.66 -7.47 7.32
N ASN A 207 22.05 -6.75 8.37
CA ASN A 207 22.75 -7.30 9.54
C ASN A 207 21.91 -8.37 10.25
N LEU A 208 20.63 -8.11 10.49
CA LEU A 208 19.72 -9.08 11.10
C LEU A 208 19.58 -10.35 10.25
N SER A 209 19.50 -10.20 8.93
CA SER A 209 19.46 -11.36 8.04
C SER A 209 20.77 -12.17 8.04
N VAL A 210 21.92 -11.53 8.21
CA VAL A 210 23.24 -12.21 8.23
C VAL A 210 23.44 -12.93 9.56
N ASN A 211 23.19 -12.26 10.69
CA ASN A 211 23.33 -12.84 12.02
C ASN A 211 22.47 -14.10 12.19
N GLN A 212 21.24 -14.09 11.67
CA GLN A 212 20.35 -15.25 11.68
C GLN A 212 20.83 -16.43 10.80
N ARG A 213 21.66 -16.18 9.79
CA ARG A 213 22.29 -17.26 9.01
C ARG A 213 23.47 -17.87 9.76
N LEU A 214 24.20 -17.05 10.52
CA LEU A 214 25.32 -17.51 11.33
C LEU A 214 24.85 -18.35 12.53
N GLU A 215 23.71 -18.01 13.15
CA GLU A 215 23.12 -18.80 14.25
C GLU A 215 22.57 -20.18 13.82
N LYS A 216 22.39 -20.42 12.52
CA LYS A 216 21.89 -21.69 11.97
C LYS A 216 22.99 -22.63 11.45
N ASN A 217 24.23 -22.17 11.44
CA ASN A 217 25.42 -22.92 11.03
C ASN A 217 26.21 -23.35 12.27
#